data_AF-A0A7X7SY27-F1
#
_entry.id   AF-A0A7X7SY27-F1
#
_cell.length_a   1.000
_cell.length_b   1.000
_cell.length_c   1.000
_cell.angle_alpha   90.00
_cell.angle_beta   90.00
_cell.angle_gamma   90.00
#
_symmetry.space_group_name_H-M   'P 1'
#
loop_
_entity.id
_entity.type
_entity.pdbx_description
1 polymer ?
#
loop_
_entity_poly.entity_id
_entity_poly.type
_entity_poly.pdbx_seq_one_letter_code
_entity_poly.pdbx_strand_id
1 'polypeptide(L)' 'MAEHADIKITSYDRLLRAWENSMELTRDFEVYSKEVDDDELKKVFKKFAEEEGMHAAKFRELLVKRQNERLN' A
#
# COMPACT_ATOMS: atom_id res chain seq x y z
N MET A 1 10.07 -36.61 14.67
CA MET A 1 9.18 -35.44 14.86
C MET A 1 9.48 -34.50 13.73
N ALA A 2 8.53 -34.26 12.82
CA ALA A 2 8.73 -33.29 11.74
C ALA A 2 8.74 -31.89 12.38
N GLU A 3 9.81 -31.12 12.17
CA GLU A 3 9.83 -29.71 12.55
C GLU A 3 8.75 -28.99 11.74
N HIS A 4 7.71 -28.50 12.43
CA HIS A 4 6.81 -27.54 11.82
C HIS A 4 7.56 -26.21 11.72
N ALA A 5 7.99 -25.84 10.53
CA ALA A 5 8.58 -24.53 10.29
C ALA A 5 7.49 -23.46 10.45
N ASP A 6 7.52 -22.73 11.56
CA ASP A 6 6.61 -21.61 11.78
C ASP A 6 6.84 -20.53 10.71
N ILE A 7 5.75 -20.05 10.12
CA ILE A 7 5.82 -18.95 9.14
C ILE A 7 6.16 -17.66 9.89
N LYS A 8 7.35 -17.12 9.64
CA LYS A 8 7.80 -15.86 10.22
C LYS A 8 7.49 -14.68 9.30
N ILE A 9 6.55 -13.83 9.72
CA ILE A 9 6.28 -12.55 9.04
C ILE A 9 7.41 -11.56 9.36
N THR A 10 8.11 -11.09 8.33
CA THR A 10 9.24 -10.16 8.44
C THR A 10 8.79 -8.69 8.35
N SER A 11 9.72 -7.75 8.56
CA SER A 11 9.46 -6.33 8.27
C SER A 11 9.31 -6.08 6.77
N TYR A 12 9.94 -6.90 5.91
CA TYR A 12 9.77 -6.79 4.46
C TYR A 12 8.34 -7.15 4.06
N ASP A 13 7.80 -8.24 4.61
CA ASP A 13 6.42 -8.67 4.31
C ASP A 13 5.39 -7.63 4.75
N ARG A 14 5.59 -7.01 5.92
CA ARG A 14 4.73 -5.92 6.39
C ARG A 14 4.80 -4.69 5.50
N LEU A 15 6.01 -4.35 5.03
CA LEU A 15 6.21 -3.21 4.12
C LEU A 15 5.60 -3.47 2.75
N LEU A 16 5.76 -4.70 2.22
CA LEU A 16 5.14 -5.12 0.97
C LEU A 16 3.61 -5.04 1.07
N ARG A 17 3.04 -5.57 2.15
CA ARG A 17 1.60 -5.50 2.38
C ARG A 17 1.10 -4.06 2.52
N ALA A 18 1.84 -3.20 3.22
CA ALA A 18 1.48 -1.78 3.35
C ALA A 18 1.48 -1.07 1.98
N TRP A 19 2.46 -1.36 1.13
CA TRP A 19 2.49 -0.86 -0.24
C TRP A 19 1.30 -1.34 -1.07
N GLU A 20 1.00 -2.64 -1.04
CA GLU A 20 -0.15 -3.23 -1.76
C GLU A 20 -1.47 -2.60 -1.31
N ASN A 21 -1.67 -2.48 0.01
CA ASN A 21 -2.88 -1.90 0.58
C ASN A 21 -3.05 -0.42 0.19
N SER A 22 -2.00 0.40 0.25
CA SER A 22 -2.10 1.80 -0.18
C SER A 22 -2.36 1.93 -1.69
N MET A 23 -1.83 1.03 -2.52
CA MET A 23 -2.14 1.00 -3.95
C MET A 23 -3.61 0.60 -4.20
N GLU A 24 -4.14 -0.35 -3.44
CA GLU A 24 -5.56 -0.74 -3.48
C GLU A 24 -6.46 0.43 -3.09
N LEU A 25 -6.21 1.07 -1.94
CA LEU A 25 -6.97 2.23 -1.48
C LEU A 25 -6.89 3.41 -2.44
N THR A 26 -5.72 3.66 -3.04
CA THR A 26 -5.58 4.69 -4.09
C THR A 26 -6.57 4.45 -5.23
N ARG A 27 -6.66 3.21 -5.72
CA ARG A 27 -7.57 2.83 -6.81
C ARG A 27 -9.03 2.93 -6.37
N ASP A 28 -9.36 2.39 -5.21
CA ASP A 28 -10.71 2.38 -4.69
C ASP A 28 -11.23 3.80 -4.50
N PHE A 29 -10.44 4.68 -3.87
CA PHE A 29 -10.82 6.08 -3.70
C PHE A 29 -10.91 6.82 -5.02
N GLU A 30 -10.04 6.55 -5.99
CA GLU A 30 -10.18 7.11 -7.32
C GLU A 30 -11.50 6.71 -7.99
N VAL A 31 -11.89 5.42 -7.88
CA VAL A 31 -13.17 4.90 -8.39
C VAL A 31 -14.34 5.54 -7.66
N TYR A 32 -14.36 5.53 -6.32
CA TYR A 32 -15.45 6.11 -5.54
C TYR A 32 -15.64 7.60 -5.82
N SER A 33 -14.54 8.34 -6.03
CA SER A 33 -14.62 9.76 -6.39
C SER A 33 -15.35 10.05 -7.71
N LYS A 34 -15.55 9.03 -8.56
CA LYS A 34 -16.25 9.11 -9.85
C LYS A 34 -17.66 8.53 -9.77
N GLU A 35 -17.93 7.62 -8.84
CA GLU A 35 -19.20 6.87 -8.76
C GLU A 35 -20.19 7.44 -7.75
N VAL A 36 -19.72 8.13 -6.70
CA VAL A 36 -20.63 8.73 -5.71
C VAL A 36 -21.24 10.03 -6.24
N ASP A 37 -22.52 10.28 -5.92
CA ASP A 37 -23.23 11.49 -6.34
C ASP A 37 -22.94 12.70 -5.43
N ASP A 38 -22.57 12.46 -4.17
CA ASP A 38 -22.34 13.50 -3.17
C ASP A 38 -21.02 14.25 -3.39
N ASP A 39 -21.09 15.57 -3.48
CA ASP A 39 -19.93 16.42 -3.82
C ASP A 39 -18.89 16.54 -2.71
N GLU A 40 -19.28 16.36 -1.45
CA GLU A 40 -18.33 16.30 -0.33
C GLU A 40 -17.55 14.99 -0.38
N LEU A 41 -18.24 13.86 -0.57
CA LEU A 41 -17.62 12.55 -0.72
C LEU A 41 -16.68 12.50 -1.92
N LYS A 42 -17.06 13.05 -3.08
CA LYS A 42 -16.17 13.15 -4.25
C LYS A 42 -14.85 13.84 -3.90
N LYS A 43 -14.91 14.96 -3.16
CA LYS A 43 -13.71 15.74 -2.78
C LYS A 43 -12.85 14.97 -1.79
N VAL A 44 -13.47 14.33 -0.79
CA VAL A 44 -12.76 13.53 0.21
C VAL A 44 -12.05 12.35 -0.45
N PHE A 45 -12.75 11.60 -1.32
CA PHE A 45 -12.13 10.46 -2.01
C PHE A 45 -11.01 10.88 -2.94
N LYS A 46 -11.12 12.01 -3.67
CA LYS A 46 -9.99 12.53 -4.48
C LYS A 46 -8.76 12.81 -3.63
N LYS A 47 -8.97 13.53 -2.51
CA LYS A 47 -7.87 13.86 -1.59
C LYS A 47 -7.22 12.61 -1.03
N PHE A 48 -8.01 11.63 -0.60
CA PHE A 48 -7.48 10.39 -0.02
C PHE A 48 -6.78 9.52 -1.07
N ALA A 49 -7.24 9.51 -2.33
CA ALA A 49 -6.52 8.83 -3.41
C ALA A 49 -5.11 9.43 -3.59
N GLU A 50 -4.98 10.76 -3.56
CA GLU A 50 -3.68 11.43 -3.65
C GLU A 50 -2.78 11.11 -2.44
N GLU A 51 -3.34 11.14 -1.22
CA GLU A 51 -2.61 10.84 0.01
C GLU A 51 -2.13 9.38 0.07
N GLU A 52 -2.99 8.42 -0.29
CA GLU A 52 -2.59 7.01 -0.38
C GLU A 52 -1.58 6.76 -1.49
N GLY A 53 -1.65 7.50 -2.60
CA GLY A 53 -0.62 7.49 -3.64
C GLY A 53 0.75 7.92 -3.10
N MET A 54 0.79 8.94 -2.23
CA MET A 54 2.02 9.36 -1.55
C MET A 54 2.53 8.30 -0.56
N HIS A 55 1.64 7.67 0.21
CA HIS A 55 2.00 6.55 1.09
C HIS A 55 2.60 5.38 0.30
N ALA A 56 1.94 4.97 -0.78
CA ALA A 56 2.41 3.89 -1.66
C ALA A 56 3.78 4.22 -2.28
N ALA A 57 3.98 5.45 -2.77
CA ALA A 57 5.27 5.89 -3.29
C ALA A 57 6.37 5.75 -2.23
N LYS A 58 6.08 6.16 -0.98
CA LYS A 58 7.06 6.07 0.10
C LYS A 58 7.41 4.63 0.48
N PHE A 59 6.41 3.74 0.57
CA PHE A 59 6.66 2.34 0.84
C PHE A 59 7.46 1.67 -0.28
N ARG A 60 7.20 2.03 -1.54
CA ARG A 60 7.95 1.54 -2.70
C ARG A 60 9.43 1.94 -2.64
N GLU A 61 9.74 3.19 -2.30
CA GLU A 61 11.12 3.63 -2.11
C GLU A 61 11.87 2.75 -1.09
N LEU A 62 11.22 2.46 0.04
CA LEU A 62 11.79 1.62 1.09
C LEU A 62 11.94 0.16 0.66
N LEU A 63 11.01 -0.38 -0.13
CA LEU A 63 11.10 -1.72 -0.70
C LEU A 63 12.30 -1.84 -1.63
N VAL A 64 12.47 -0.89 -2.55
CA VAL A 64 13.60 -0.85 -3.49
C VAL A 64 14.93 -0.75 -2.72
N LYS A 65 15.00 0.12 -1.72
CA LYS A 65 16.20 0.25 -0.87
C LYS A 65 16.57 -1.08 -0.21
N ARG A 66 15.60 -1.76 0.43
CA ARG A 66 15.83 -3.06 1.10
C ARG A 66 16.18 -4.18 0.12
N GLN A 67 15.61 -4.17 -1.08
CA GLN A 67 15.94 -5.15 -2.11
C GLN A 67 17.40 -4.99 -2.55
N ASN A 68 17.87 -3.75 -2.75
CA ASN A 68 19.26 -3.47 -3.09
C ASN A 68 20.23 -3.85 -1.97
N GLU A 69 19.88 -3.59 -0.70
CA GLU A 69 20.68 -4.00 0.46
C GLU A 69 20.81 -5.53 0.59
N ARG A 70 19.82 -6.30 0.12
CA ARG A 70 19.87 -7.78 0.15
C ARG A 70 20.70 -8.39 -0.99
N LEU A 71 20.94 -7.62 -2.05
CA LEU A 71 21.67 -8.06 -3.25
C LEU A 71 23.16 -7.70 -3.22
N ASN A 72 23.59 -6.87 -2.27
CA ASN A 72 24.97 -6.48 -2.01
C ASN A 72 25.53 -7.25 -0.80
#